data_AF-A0A814H539-F1
#
_entry.id   AF-A0A814H539-F1
#
_cell.length_a   1.000
_cell.length_b   1.000
_cell.length_c   1.000
_cell.angle_alpha   90.00
_cell.angle_beta   90.00
_cell.angle_gamma   90.00
#
_symmetry.space_group_name_H-M   'P 1'
#
loop_
_entity.id
_entity.type
_entity.pdbx_description
1 polymer ?
#
loop_
_entity_poly.entity_id
_entity_poly.type
_entity_poly.pdbx_seq_one_letter_code
_entity_poly.pdbx_strand_id
1 'polypeptide(L)'
;MLTKSFDIPQNIMDLEGNEFFDFIKQYSGEKVANILEFQDISNVNCFLACNDPLEILSFDSNDLLDLKKTTCVKLNNNSFTVLPGIKSKMNLLKSTLMKKCNALKKGVSKIPSNIILTNHPSVNTLVNNSINISTDAYVNTSLDTSSSRIINLQAEQQIKQCQCGATSTLGRKENTYLLSNYLRHLTNQSPCIIVQKKLKNADEIAADNLASSFDTTDVSADVETHSISLKQRKRKQAMHSSSNKTKKTI
;
A
#
# COMPACT_ATOMS: atom_id res chain seq x y z
N MET A 1 11.68 9.74 -36.78
CA MET A 1 10.37 9.64 -36.12
C MET A 1 10.37 10.58 -34.93
N LEU A 2 9.51 11.60 -34.95
CA LEU A 2 9.37 12.55 -33.85
C LEU A 2 8.75 11.82 -32.66
N THR A 3 9.54 11.56 -31.62
CA THR A 3 9.03 11.02 -30.35
C THR A 3 8.26 12.14 -29.67
N LYS A 4 6.93 12.17 -29.88
CA LYS A 4 6.03 12.98 -29.07
C LYS A 4 6.33 12.64 -27.61
N SER A 5 6.74 13.61 -26.82
CA SER A 5 6.96 13.43 -25.39
C SER A 5 5.64 12.96 -24.78
N PHE A 6 5.60 11.73 -24.29
CA PHE A 6 4.43 11.22 -23.59
C PHE A 6 4.41 11.86 -22.21
N ASP A 7 3.52 12.83 -22.05
CA ASP A 7 3.27 13.43 -20.75
C ASP A 7 2.56 12.41 -19.85
N ILE A 8 3.03 12.29 -18.61
CA ILE A 8 2.42 11.40 -17.64
C ILE A 8 1.11 12.03 -17.15
N PRO A 9 -0.02 11.31 -17.19
CA PRO A 9 -1.32 11.83 -16.76
C PRO A 9 -1.29 12.30 -15.29
N GLN A 10 -2.14 13.25 -14.93
CA GLN A 10 -2.18 13.80 -13.57
C GLN A 10 -2.67 12.78 -12.54
N ASN A 11 -3.68 11.98 -12.92
CA ASN A 11 -4.30 10.91 -12.13
C ASN A 11 -3.53 9.58 -12.19
N ILE A 12 -2.26 9.57 -12.61
CA ILE A 12 -1.48 8.32 -12.74
C ILE A 12 -1.39 7.52 -11.43
N MET A 13 -1.46 8.20 -10.28
CA MET A 13 -1.38 7.57 -8.96
C MET A 13 -2.67 6.83 -8.59
N ASP A 14 -3.78 7.14 -9.28
CA ASP A 14 -5.11 6.59 -9.04
C ASP A 14 -5.45 5.46 -10.03
N LEU A 15 -4.60 5.22 -11.03
CA LEU A 15 -4.81 4.13 -12.00
C LEU A 15 -4.51 2.77 -11.35
N GLU A 16 -5.42 1.82 -11.57
CA GLU A 16 -5.31 0.45 -11.09
C GLU A 16 -5.69 -0.57 -12.17
N GLY A 17 -5.17 -1.79 -12.04
CA GLY A 17 -5.51 -2.92 -12.90
C GLY A 17 -5.27 -2.63 -14.39
N ASN A 18 -6.29 -2.83 -15.21
CA ASN A 18 -6.20 -2.71 -16.66
C ASN A 18 -5.84 -1.29 -17.12
N GLU A 19 -6.37 -0.24 -16.47
CA GLU A 19 -6.06 1.15 -16.85
C GLU A 19 -4.59 1.48 -16.61
N PHE A 20 -4.01 0.93 -15.53
CA PHE A 20 -2.59 1.02 -15.26
C PHE A 20 -1.80 0.29 -16.35
N PHE A 21 -2.14 -0.95 -16.67
CA PHE A 21 -1.43 -1.72 -17.70
C PHE A 21 -1.51 -1.08 -19.09
N ASP A 22 -2.65 -0.51 -19.47
CA ASP A 22 -2.82 0.24 -20.72
C ASP A 22 -1.91 1.46 -20.79
N PHE A 23 -1.81 2.21 -19.68
CA PHE A 23 -0.84 3.30 -19.59
C PHE A 23 0.60 2.80 -19.75
N ILE A 24 0.99 1.72 -19.06
CA ILE A 24 2.34 1.16 -19.18
C ILE A 24 2.62 0.69 -20.61
N LYS A 25 1.63 0.08 -21.28
CA LYS A 25 1.73 -0.36 -22.67
C LYS A 25 1.97 0.81 -23.62
N GLN A 26 1.29 1.93 -23.41
CA GLN A 26 1.50 3.14 -24.21
C GLN A 26 2.86 3.82 -23.91
N TYR A 27 3.23 3.91 -22.62
CA TYR A 27 4.40 4.67 -22.18
C TYR A 27 5.73 3.89 -22.34
N SER A 28 5.75 2.63 -21.92
CA SER A 28 6.94 1.77 -21.91
C SER A 28 6.88 0.63 -22.93
N GLY A 29 5.72 0.37 -23.53
CA GLY A 29 5.53 -0.70 -24.49
C GLY A 29 5.03 -1.99 -23.86
N GLU A 30 4.41 -2.82 -24.70
CA GLU A 30 3.74 -4.07 -24.33
C GLU A 30 4.62 -5.03 -23.51
N LYS A 31 5.89 -5.19 -23.87
CA LYS A 31 6.79 -6.09 -23.15
C LYS A 31 6.97 -5.73 -21.67
N VAL A 32 6.97 -4.43 -21.35
CA VAL A 32 7.09 -3.98 -19.95
C VAL A 32 5.77 -4.20 -19.22
N ALA A 33 4.63 -3.90 -19.86
CA ALA A 33 3.31 -4.15 -19.30
C ALA A 33 3.12 -5.63 -18.94
N ASN A 34 3.44 -6.55 -19.85
CA ASN A 34 3.30 -7.99 -19.62
C ASN A 34 4.17 -8.49 -18.44
N ILE A 35 5.36 -7.90 -18.22
CA ILE A 35 6.21 -8.26 -17.07
C ILE A 35 5.55 -7.83 -15.76
N LEU A 36 4.94 -6.65 -15.72
CA LEU A 36 4.27 -6.14 -14.53
C LEU A 36 2.98 -6.90 -14.25
N GLU A 37 2.21 -7.19 -15.30
CA GLU A 37 0.97 -7.97 -15.23
C GLU A 37 1.23 -9.39 -14.74
N PHE A 38 2.29 -10.06 -15.23
CA PHE A 38 2.66 -11.40 -14.76
C PHE A 38 2.96 -11.44 -13.25
N GLN A 39 3.47 -10.34 -12.68
CA GLN A 39 3.78 -10.22 -11.25
C GLN A 39 2.65 -9.62 -10.42
N ASP A 40 1.47 -9.40 -11.02
CA ASP A 40 0.33 -8.74 -10.39
C ASP A 40 0.67 -7.34 -9.83
N ILE A 41 1.59 -6.63 -10.49
CA ILE A 41 1.95 -5.25 -10.14
C ILE A 41 0.97 -4.31 -10.86
N SER A 42 -0.19 -4.12 -10.25
CA SER A 42 -1.37 -3.50 -10.87
C SER A 42 -1.54 -2.00 -10.60
N ASN A 43 -0.64 -1.35 -9.87
CA ASN A 43 -0.69 0.10 -9.63
C ASN A 43 0.70 0.70 -9.35
N VAL A 44 0.77 2.03 -9.32
CA VAL A 44 2.03 2.77 -9.10
C VAL A 44 2.65 2.47 -7.73
N ASN A 45 1.86 2.33 -6.67
CA ASN A 45 2.39 2.11 -5.33
C ASN A 45 3.09 0.74 -5.23
N CYS A 46 2.45 -0.32 -5.73
CA CYS A 46 3.04 -1.66 -5.83
C CYS A 46 4.31 -1.63 -6.67
N PHE A 47 4.28 -0.95 -7.82
CA PHE A 47 5.43 -0.84 -8.70
C PHE A 47 6.62 -0.12 -8.07
N LEU A 48 6.37 0.96 -7.34
CA LEU A 48 7.42 1.72 -6.64
C LEU A 48 7.95 0.99 -5.40
N ALA A 49 7.13 0.18 -4.75
CA ALA A 49 7.52 -0.68 -3.63
C ALA A 49 8.35 -1.90 -4.09
N CYS A 50 8.14 -2.39 -5.31
CA CYS A 50 8.92 -3.47 -5.90
C CYS A 50 10.38 -3.02 -6.16
N ASN A 51 11.36 -3.73 -5.59
CA ASN A 51 12.77 -3.39 -5.73
C ASN A 51 13.27 -3.55 -7.18
N ASP A 52 13.15 -4.76 -7.73
CA ASP A 52 13.50 -5.09 -9.11
C ASP A 52 12.40 -5.94 -9.77
N PRO A 53 11.51 -5.32 -10.57
CA PRO A 53 10.47 -6.05 -11.32
C PRO A 53 11.03 -7.01 -12.39
N LEU A 54 12.32 -6.98 -12.70
CA LEU A 54 12.92 -7.89 -13.68
C LEU A 54 13.46 -9.17 -13.04
N GLU A 55 13.52 -9.23 -11.70
CA GLU A 55 14.03 -10.38 -10.94
C GLU A 55 13.23 -11.65 -11.26
N ILE A 56 11.92 -11.52 -11.55
CA ILE A 56 11.06 -12.65 -11.93
C ILE A 56 11.62 -13.43 -13.13
N LEU A 57 12.35 -12.79 -14.05
CA LEU A 57 12.89 -13.42 -15.25
C LEU A 57 14.12 -14.31 -14.95
N SER A 58 14.66 -14.24 -13.73
CA SER A 58 15.78 -15.10 -13.30
C SER A 58 15.32 -16.51 -12.90
N PHE A 59 14.07 -16.69 -12.50
CA PHE A 59 13.57 -18.00 -12.06
C PHE A 59 13.43 -19.00 -13.20
N ASP A 60 13.82 -20.25 -12.95
CA ASP A 60 13.67 -21.34 -13.91
C ASP A 60 12.26 -21.97 -13.78
N SER A 61 11.30 -21.40 -14.50
CA SER A 61 9.92 -21.88 -14.55
C SER A 61 9.43 -21.97 -16.00
N ASN A 62 8.66 -23.02 -16.29
CA ASN A 62 8.00 -23.20 -17.58
C ASN A 62 6.99 -22.09 -17.87
N ASP A 63 6.33 -21.57 -16.83
CA ASP A 63 5.32 -20.51 -16.96
C ASP A 63 5.95 -19.18 -17.43
N LEU A 64 7.26 -19.01 -17.22
CA LEU A 64 8.02 -17.85 -17.64
C LEU A 64 8.59 -17.97 -19.05
N LEU A 65 8.52 -19.14 -19.71
CA LEU A 65 9.20 -19.36 -20.98
C LEU A 65 8.72 -18.40 -22.07
N ASP A 66 7.41 -18.16 -22.16
CA ASP A 66 6.85 -17.27 -23.19
C ASP A 66 7.20 -15.80 -22.90
N LEU A 67 7.21 -15.40 -21.63
CA LEU A 67 7.67 -14.08 -21.22
C LEU A 67 9.17 -13.91 -21.51
N LYS A 68 10.02 -14.90 -21.21
CA LYS A 68 11.46 -14.88 -21.50
C LYS A 68 11.75 -14.84 -23.00
N LYS A 69 11.01 -15.59 -23.83
CA LYS A 69 11.19 -15.56 -25.29
C LYS A 69 10.97 -14.16 -25.87
N THR A 70 10.07 -13.38 -25.28
CA THR A 70 9.75 -12.03 -25.80
C THR A 70 10.63 -10.93 -25.18
N THR A 71 11.11 -11.12 -23.96
CA THR A 71 11.80 -10.08 -23.17
C THR A 71 13.31 -10.29 -23.03
N CYS A 72 13.80 -11.51 -23.26
CA CYS A 72 15.20 -11.87 -23.08
C CYS A 72 15.86 -12.33 -24.40
N VAL A 73 17.19 -12.35 -24.38
CA VAL A 73 18.02 -13.03 -25.37
C VAL A 73 18.55 -14.30 -24.72
N LYS A 74 18.41 -15.43 -25.43
CA LYS A 74 19.01 -16.70 -25.02
C LYS A 74 20.49 -16.70 -25.42
N LEU A 75 21.36 -16.97 -24.46
CA LEU A 75 22.80 -17.10 -24.65
C LEU A 75 23.19 -18.53 -25.03
N ASN A 76 24.43 -18.72 -25.49
CA ASN A 76 24.95 -20.03 -25.94
C ASN A 76 24.98 -21.10 -24.84
N ASN A 77 25.08 -20.68 -23.57
CA ASN A 77 25.02 -21.55 -22.39
C ASN A 77 23.58 -21.88 -21.96
N ASN A 78 22.58 -21.57 -22.79
CA ASN A 78 21.15 -21.64 -22.49
C ASN A 78 20.62 -20.69 -21.39
N SER A 79 21.43 -19.78 -20.84
CA SER A 79 20.93 -18.76 -19.92
C SER A 79 20.19 -17.64 -20.67
N PHE A 80 19.35 -16.89 -19.97
CA PHE A 80 18.60 -15.77 -20.53
C PHE A 80 19.10 -14.45 -19.95
N THR A 81 19.29 -13.45 -20.82
CA THR A 81 19.62 -12.08 -20.40
C THR A 81 18.54 -11.12 -20.89
N VAL A 82 18.05 -10.27 -20.00
CA VAL A 82 17.01 -9.27 -20.34
C VAL A 82 17.52 -8.30 -21.41
N LEU A 83 16.68 -8.00 -22.40
CA LEU A 83 17.02 -7.03 -23.44
C LEU A 83 17.35 -5.67 -22.82
N PRO A 84 18.50 -5.03 -23.18
CA PRO A 84 18.90 -3.74 -22.59
C PRO A 84 17.84 -2.65 -22.71
N GLY A 85 17.11 -2.61 -23.82
CA GLY A 85 16.03 -1.64 -24.04
C GLY A 85 14.87 -1.79 -23.04
N ILE A 86 14.57 -3.01 -22.58
CA ILE A 86 13.53 -3.24 -21.56
C ILE A 86 13.99 -2.71 -20.22
N LYS A 87 15.24 -3.01 -19.84
CA LYS A 87 15.85 -2.50 -18.59
C LYS A 87 15.85 -0.98 -18.54
N SER A 88 16.27 -0.33 -19.63
CA SER A 88 16.27 1.14 -19.74
C SER A 88 14.87 1.73 -19.59
N LYS A 89 13.86 1.13 -20.24
CA LYS A 89 12.47 1.60 -20.15
C LYS A 89 11.87 1.40 -18.76
N MET A 90 12.13 0.26 -18.12
CA MET A 90 11.68 -0.01 -16.74
C MET A 90 12.26 1.03 -15.76
N ASN A 91 13.57 1.31 -15.88
CA ASN A 91 14.24 2.32 -15.06
C ASN A 91 13.70 3.74 -15.32
N LEU A 92 13.48 4.09 -16.59
CA LEU A 92 12.90 5.37 -16.97
C LEU A 92 11.51 5.55 -16.36
N LEU A 93 10.64 4.55 -16.51
CA LEU A 93 9.31 4.51 -15.91
C LEU A 93 9.38 4.72 -14.39
N LYS A 94 10.20 3.92 -13.68
CA LYS A 94 10.37 4.02 -12.21
C LYS A 94 10.83 5.39 -11.78
N SER A 95 11.86 5.94 -12.43
CA SER A 95 12.38 7.27 -12.12
C SER A 95 11.35 8.37 -12.34
N THR A 96 10.52 8.25 -13.39
CA THR A 96 9.54 9.28 -13.74
C THR A 96 8.33 9.25 -12.81
N LEU A 97 7.84 8.05 -12.46
CA LEU A 97 6.79 7.88 -11.47
C LEU A 97 7.25 8.33 -10.07
N MET A 98 8.49 8.03 -9.66
CA MET A 98 9.05 8.55 -8.41
C MET A 98 9.10 10.08 -8.38
N LYS A 99 9.54 10.72 -9.47
CA LYS A 99 9.55 12.18 -9.59
C LYS A 99 8.15 12.78 -9.43
N LYS A 100 7.14 12.17 -10.07
CA LYS A 100 5.73 12.58 -9.94
C LYS A 100 5.21 12.43 -8.51
N CYS A 101 5.46 11.28 -7.88
CA CYS A 101 5.09 11.02 -6.48
C CYS A 101 5.71 12.06 -5.52
N ASN A 102 6.99 12.40 -5.72
CA ASN A 102 7.68 13.40 -4.92
C ASN A 102 7.16 14.83 -5.17
N ALA A 103 6.73 15.15 -6.41
CA ALA A 103 6.14 16.45 -6.73
C ALA A 103 4.79 16.65 -6.01
N LEU A 104 3.96 15.61 -5.96
CA LEU A 104 2.68 15.63 -5.24
C LEU A 104 2.88 15.84 -3.74
N LYS A 105 3.85 15.17 -3.13
CA LYS A 105 4.20 15.36 -1.70
C LYS A 105 4.68 16.78 -1.37
N LYS A 106 5.34 17.45 -2.32
CA LYS A 106 5.82 18.84 -2.16
C LYS A 106 4.72 19.88 -2.39
N GLY A 107 3.70 19.56 -3.17
CA GLY A 107 2.59 20.48 -3.49
C GLY A 107 1.71 20.84 -2.28
N VAL A 108 1.72 20.01 -1.24
CA VAL A 108 0.88 20.22 -0.04
C VAL A 108 1.49 21.23 0.95
N SER A 109 2.78 21.57 0.84
CA SER A 109 3.47 22.40 1.84
C SER A 109 3.58 23.89 1.50
N LYS A 110 2.84 24.39 0.50
CA LYS A 110 2.75 25.83 0.20
C LYS A 110 1.31 26.30 0.32
N ILE A 111 0.71 26.09 1.49
CA ILE A 111 -0.34 27.02 1.93
C ILE A 111 0.41 28.33 2.21
N PRO A 112 0.11 29.44 1.52
CA PRO A 112 0.74 30.71 1.80
C PRO A 112 0.47 31.08 3.26
N SER A 113 1.52 31.23 4.05
CA SER A 113 1.48 31.59 5.48
C SER A 113 0.90 32.99 5.76
N ASN A 114 0.24 33.60 4.78
CA ASN A 114 -0.39 34.92 4.86
C ASN A 114 -1.91 34.83 4.61
N ILE A 115 -2.57 33.76 5.05
CA ILE A 115 -3.95 33.95 5.52
C ILE A 115 -3.82 34.65 6.87
N ILE A 116 -3.73 35.98 6.82
CA ILE A 116 -4.06 36.83 7.96
C ILE A 116 -5.53 36.50 8.23
N LEU A 117 -5.76 35.58 9.17
CA LEU A 117 -7.03 35.47 9.85
C LEU A 117 -7.18 36.81 10.57
N THR A 118 -7.81 37.77 9.91
CA THR A 118 -8.25 38.99 10.57
C THR A 118 -9.13 38.51 11.72
N ASN A 119 -8.76 38.90 12.93
CA ASN A 119 -9.46 38.58 14.17
C ASN A 119 -10.91 39.08 14.06
N HIS A 120 -11.79 38.29 13.45
CA HIS A 120 -13.21 38.57 13.44
C HIS A 120 -13.78 37.98 14.74
N PRO A 121 -14.33 38.82 15.65
CA PRO A 121 -14.74 38.41 17.00
C PRO A 121 -15.87 37.37 17.05
N SER A 122 -16.41 36.94 15.90
CA SER A 122 -17.44 35.92 15.78
C SER A 122 -16.93 34.48 15.58
N VAL A 123 -15.61 34.24 15.40
CA VAL A 123 -15.06 32.87 15.23
C VAL A 123 -14.58 32.26 16.56
N ASN A 124 -14.20 33.08 17.56
CA ASN A 124 -13.81 32.59 18.88
C ASN A 124 -14.96 31.94 19.67
N THR A 125 -16.21 32.24 19.32
CA THR A 125 -17.39 31.65 19.97
C THR A 125 -17.72 30.25 19.43
N LEU A 126 -17.23 29.87 18.24
CA LEU A 126 -17.50 28.53 17.68
C LEU A 126 -16.45 27.49 18.07
N VAL A 127 -15.19 27.91 18.29
CA VAL A 127 -14.10 26.99 18.69
C VAL A 127 -14.21 26.58 20.15
N ASN A 128 -14.72 27.47 21.03
CA ASN A 128 -14.95 27.13 22.44
C ASN A 128 -16.26 26.36 22.68
N ASN A 129 -17.22 26.41 21.76
CA ASN A 129 -18.48 25.66 21.87
C ASN A 129 -18.44 24.29 21.19
N SER A 130 -17.40 23.97 20.41
CA SER A 130 -17.25 22.64 19.79
C SER A 130 -16.54 21.60 20.67
N ILE A 131 -16.22 21.95 21.94
CA ILE A 131 -15.61 21.03 22.92
C ILE A 131 -16.64 20.37 23.84
N ASN A 132 -17.91 20.81 23.79
CA ASN A 132 -19.01 20.13 24.47
C ASN A 132 -20.13 19.88 23.46
N ILE A 133 -20.66 18.65 23.46
CA ILE A 133 -21.74 18.10 22.62
C ILE A 133 -21.25 17.36 21.37
N SER A 134 -20.89 16.09 21.55
CA SER A 134 -21.56 14.97 20.86
C SER A 134 -21.15 13.64 21.49
N THR A 135 -21.69 13.36 22.66
CA THR A 135 -21.92 11.98 23.11
C THR A 135 -23.26 11.55 22.54
N ASP A 136 -23.24 10.69 21.53
CA ASP A 136 -24.08 9.48 21.50
C ASP A 136 -23.61 8.54 20.38
N ALA A 137 -23.43 7.27 20.78
CA ALA A 137 -23.16 6.06 20.00
C ALA A 137 -21.79 5.93 19.28
N TYR A 138 -20.81 5.30 19.93
CA TYR A 138 -20.45 3.86 19.75
C TYR A 138 -19.00 3.58 20.25
N VAL A 139 -18.88 2.63 21.19
CA VAL A 139 -17.69 1.93 21.75
C VAL A 139 -16.69 2.74 22.60
N ASN A 140 -16.78 2.53 23.92
CA ASN A 140 -15.87 3.00 24.95
C ASN A 140 -14.47 2.39 24.84
N THR A 141 -13.45 3.24 24.71
CA THR A 141 -12.17 3.09 25.44
C THR A 141 -11.80 4.45 26.01
N SER A 142 -12.15 4.69 27.27
CA SER A 142 -11.78 5.93 27.96
C SER A 142 -10.27 5.98 28.17
N LEU A 143 -9.61 6.93 27.50
CA LEU A 143 -8.23 7.27 27.80
C LEU A 143 -8.24 8.18 29.04
N ASP A 144 -8.06 7.55 30.20
CA ASP A 144 -7.94 8.24 31.48
C ASP A 144 -6.68 9.14 31.47
N THR A 145 -6.87 10.46 31.35
CA THR A 145 -5.82 11.50 31.28
C THR A 145 -5.13 11.76 32.62
N SER A 146 -5.47 11.00 33.66
CA SER A 146 -4.94 11.12 35.02
C SER A 146 -3.49 10.62 35.21
N SER A 147 -2.86 10.02 34.19
CA SER A 147 -1.54 9.37 34.34
C SER A 147 -0.31 10.18 33.89
N SER A 148 -0.42 11.45 33.46
CA SER A 148 0.74 12.24 33.03
C SER A 148 0.82 13.61 33.71
N ARG A 149 2.00 13.94 34.28
CA ARG A 149 2.30 15.29 34.76
C ARG A 149 2.96 16.10 33.65
N ILE A 150 2.47 17.31 33.40
CA ILE A 150 3.12 18.28 32.52
C ILE A 150 4.16 19.02 33.37
N ILE A 151 5.43 18.93 32.99
CA ILE A 151 6.51 19.66 33.66
C ILE A 151 6.96 20.77 32.72
N ASN A 152 6.71 22.01 33.16
CA ASN A 152 7.25 23.28 32.63
C ASN A 152 6.61 23.83 31.33
N LEU A 153 6.21 25.10 31.38
CA LEU A 153 5.42 25.81 30.36
C LEU A 153 6.09 27.12 29.88
N GLN A 154 7.43 27.23 29.99
CA GLN A 154 8.16 28.45 29.64
C GLN A 154 9.36 28.29 28.70
N ALA A 155 9.52 27.18 27.99
CA ALA A 155 10.49 27.10 26.91
C ALA A 155 9.91 26.32 25.73
N GLU A 156 10.48 26.51 24.54
CA GLU A 156 10.04 26.03 23.22
C GLU A 156 9.87 24.51 23.06
N GLN A 157 9.93 23.76 24.16
CA GLN A 157 9.83 22.32 24.24
C GLN A 157 8.94 21.93 25.42
N GLN A 158 7.87 21.17 25.16
CA GLN A 158 7.11 20.51 26.22
C GLN A 158 7.75 19.16 26.52
N ILE A 159 8.12 18.93 27.77
CA ILE A 159 8.60 17.63 28.24
C ILE A 159 7.42 16.90 28.87
N LYS A 160 7.00 15.79 28.27
CA LYS A 160 6.05 14.86 28.89
C LYS A 160 6.82 13.74 29.56
N GLN A 161 6.63 13.56 30.86
CA GLN A 161 7.20 12.45 31.61
C GLN A 161 6.13 11.38 31.84
N CYS A 162 6.42 10.15 31.40
CA CYS A 162 5.65 8.97 31.76
C CYS A 162 5.96 8.59 33.22
N GLN A 163 5.00 7.97 33.92
CA GLN A 163 5.19 7.48 35.29
C GLN A 163 6.30 6.43 35.42
N CYS A 164 6.74 5.80 34.32
CA CYS A 164 7.90 4.91 34.32
C CYS A 164 9.25 5.65 34.38
N GLY A 165 9.22 6.99 34.41
CA GLY A 165 10.40 7.86 34.38
C GLY A 165 10.84 8.28 32.97
N ALA A 166 10.32 7.65 31.92
CA ALA A 166 10.66 8.02 30.55
C ALA A 166 10.19 9.43 30.19
N THR A 167 11.09 10.27 29.70
CA THR A 167 10.80 11.62 29.23
C THR A 167 10.74 11.64 27.72
N SER A 168 9.66 12.21 27.16
CA SER A 168 9.55 12.52 25.73
C SER A 168 9.55 14.03 25.55
N THR A 169 10.47 14.53 24.73
CA THR A 169 10.47 15.91 24.26
C THR A 169 9.54 16.02 23.06
N LEU A 170 8.50 16.84 23.20
CA LEU A 170 7.64 17.22 22.09
C LEU A 170 8.32 18.40 21.38
N GLY A 171 9.01 18.10 20.28
CA GLY A 171 9.53 19.13 19.39
C GLY A 171 8.36 19.91 18.77
N ARG A 172 8.43 21.24 18.82
CA ARG A 172 7.48 22.12 18.14
C ARG A 172 7.95 22.33 16.71
N LYS A 173 7.09 22.04 15.74
CA LYS A 173 7.29 22.42 14.34
C LYS A 173 6.04 23.16 13.88
N GLU A 174 6.19 24.43 13.48
CA GLU A 174 5.12 25.20 12.84
C GLU A 174 3.80 25.18 13.66
N ASN A 175 3.86 25.50 14.96
CA ASN A 175 2.72 25.48 15.90
C ASN A 175 2.06 24.11 16.17
N THR A 176 2.59 23.01 15.65
CA THR A 176 2.14 21.66 15.97
C THR A 176 3.20 20.90 16.77
N TYR A 177 2.75 20.02 17.67
CA TYR A 177 3.65 19.17 18.43
C TYR A 177 3.86 17.84 17.71
N LEU A 178 5.14 17.51 17.51
CA LEU A 178 5.70 16.20 17.20
C LEU A 178 5.19 15.04 18.07
N LEU A 179 3.95 14.55 17.92
CA LEU A 179 3.41 13.43 18.71
C LEU A 179 4.09 12.08 18.43
N SER A 180 4.90 11.99 17.36
CA SER A 180 5.51 10.73 16.89
C SER A 180 6.37 10.04 17.95
N ASN A 181 7.13 10.80 18.74
CA ASN A 181 7.97 10.23 19.80
C ASN A 181 7.14 9.69 20.96
N TYR A 182 6.04 10.36 21.30
CA TYR A 182 5.12 9.91 22.34
C TYR A 182 4.31 8.70 21.89
N LEU A 183 3.83 8.68 20.65
CA LEU A 183 3.12 7.54 20.08
C LEU A 183 4.02 6.30 20.01
N ARG A 184 5.30 6.44 19.67
CA ARG A 184 6.26 5.32 19.70
C ARG A 184 6.47 4.74 21.10
N HIS A 185 6.25 5.54 22.15
CA HIS A 185 6.29 5.07 23.53
C HIS A 185 5.01 4.35 23.95
N LEU A 186 3.89 4.58 23.25
CA LEU A 186 2.59 3.97 23.52
C LEU A 186 2.30 2.72 22.69
N THR A 187 3.04 2.47 21.60
CA THR A 187 2.87 1.27 20.77
C THR A 187 3.54 0.03 21.40
N ASN A 188 3.09 -1.16 20.98
CA ASN A 188 3.46 -2.49 21.52
C ASN A 188 4.95 -2.84 21.55
N GLN A 189 5.84 -1.97 21.04
CA GLN A 189 7.29 -2.15 21.04
C GLN A 189 8.00 -1.31 22.12
N SER A 190 7.24 -0.60 22.96
CA SER A 190 7.81 0.22 24.03
C SER A 190 8.36 -0.65 25.17
N PRO A 191 9.59 -0.38 25.67
CA PRO A 191 10.13 -1.02 26.87
C PRO A 191 9.45 -0.54 28.17
N CYS A 192 8.40 0.28 28.08
CA CYS A 192 7.69 0.82 29.23
C CYS A 192 6.79 -0.23 29.90
N ILE A 193 7.16 -0.66 31.10
CA ILE A 193 6.42 -1.64 31.91
C ILE A 193 4.96 -1.21 32.17
N ILE A 194 4.70 0.10 32.31
CA ILE A 194 3.34 0.61 32.56
C ILE A 194 2.47 0.48 31.31
N VAL A 195 3.01 0.80 30.14
CA VAL A 195 2.31 0.65 28.86
C VAL A 195 2.06 -0.83 28.56
N GLN A 196 3.05 -1.69 28.79
CA GLN A 196 2.90 -3.14 28.61
C GLN A 196 1.85 -3.74 29.55
N LYS A 197 1.78 -3.31 30.81
CA LYS A 197 0.73 -3.76 31.74
C LYS A 197 -0.66 -3.32 31.29
N LYS A 198 -0.80 -2.07 30.81
CA LYS A 198 -2.10 -1.59 30.30
C LYS A 198 -2.54 -2.34 29.03
N LEU A 199 -1.61 -2.65 28.13
CA LEU A 199 -1.89 -3.43 26.92
C LEU A 199 -2.29 -4.87 27.26
N LYS A 200 -1.57 -5.55 28.18
CA LYS A 200 -1.95 -6.89 28.64
C LYS A 200 -3.34 -6.93 29.28
N ASN A 201 -3.65 -5.95 30.13
CA ASN A 201 -4.99 -5.87 30.75
C ASN A 201 -6.08 -5.62 29.70
N ALA A 202 -5.80 -4.86 28.63
CA ALA A 202 -6.77 -4.63 27.56
C ALA A 202 -7.02 -5.91 26.74
N ASP A 203 -5.98 -6.71 26.48
CA ASP A 203 -6.09 -7.99 25.78
C ASP A 203 -6.86 -9.03 26.63
N GLU A 204 -6.65 -9.05 27.94
CA GLU A 204 -7.41 -9.90 28.87
C GLU A 204 -8.91 -9.53 28.91
N ILE A 205 -9.22 -8.23 28.97
CA ILE A 205 -10.62 -7.74 28.91
C ILE A 205 -11.26 -8.07 27.54
N ALA A 206 -10.51 -8.01 26.44
CA ALA A 206 -11.02 -8.39 25.12
C ALA A 206 -11.28 -9.90 25.01
N ALA A 207 -10.44 -10.74 25.63
CA ALA A 207 -10.61 -12.19 25.64
C ALA A 207 -11.84 -12.64 26.46
N ASP A 208 -12.08 -12.03 27.62
CA ASP A 208 -13.23 -12.35 28.47
C ASP A 208 -14.57 -11.99 27.80
N ASN A 209 -14.60 -10.91 27.03
CA ASN A 209 -15.80 -10.53 26.27
C ASN A 209 -16.11 -11.49 25.11
N LEU A 210 -15.09 -12.12 24.51
CA LEU A 210 -15.27 -13.09 23.44
C LEU A 210 -15.75 -14.46 23.96
N ALA A 211 -15.35 -14.83 25.19
CA ALA A 211 -15.75 -16.08 25.83
C ALA A 211 -17.22 -16.08 26.31
N SER A 212 -17.82 -14.91 26.56
CA SER A 212 -19.23 -14.82 27.03
C SER A 212 -20.29 -14.87 25.90
N SER A 213 -19.88 -14.97 24.64
CA SER A 213 -20.78 -14.87 23.47
C SER A 213 -21.20 -16.22 22.86
N PHE A 214 -20.81 -17.37 23.43
CA PHE A 214 -21.19 -18.70 22.92
C PHE A 214 -22.04 -19.46 23.94
N ASP A 215 -23.27 -19.01 24.14
CA ASP A 215 -24.29 -19.90 24.71
C ASP A 215 -25.69 -19.49 24.22
N THR A 216 -26.07 -19.96 23.03
CA THR A 216 -27.48 -20.08 22.64
C THR A 216 -27.69 -21.18 21.58
N THR A 217 -28.35 -22.23 22.05
CA THR A 217 -29.44 -23.00 21.41
C THR A 217 -29.16 -23.77 20.12
N ASP A 218 -28.95 -25.06 20.37
CA ASP A 218 -29.25 -26.25 19.59
C ASP A 218 -30.71 -26.25 19.05
N VAL A 219 -30.90 -26.23 17.73
CA VAL A 219 -32.14 -26.66 17.07
C VAL A 219 -31.79 -27.39 15.76
N SER A 220 -32.14 -28.67 15.72
CA SER A 220 -32.09 -29.56 14.57
C SER A 220 -32.93 -29.07 13.39
N ALA A 221 -32.41 -29.24 12.17
CA ALA A 221 -33.23 -29.58 11.00
C ALA A 221 -32.36 -30.23 9.91
N ASP A 222 -32.73 -31.46 9.57
CA ASP A 222 -32.29 -32.24 8.43
C ASP A 222 -32.51 -31.49 7.10
N VAL A 223 -31.49 -31.35 6.25
CA VAL A 223 -31.66 -31.17 4.79
C VAL A 223 -30.52 -31.85 4.03
N GLU A 224 -30.95 -32.54 2.98
CA GLU A 224 -30.27 -33.52 2.14
C GLU A 224 -28.98 -33.07 1.43
N THR A 225 -28.09 -34.06 1.34
CA THR A 225 -26.98 -34.23 0.40
C THR A 225 -27.34 -33.96 -1.06
N HIS A 226 -26.66 -33.01 -1.70
CA HIS A 226 -26.39 -33.05 -3.13
C HIS A 226 -24.91 -32.80 -3.45
N SER A 227 -24.24 -33.89 -3.80
CA SER A 227 -22.90 -33.98 -4.36
C SER A 227 -22.83 -33.34 -5.76
N ILE A 228 -22.03 -32.29 -5.93
CA ILE A 228 -21.65 -31.78 -7.26
C ILE A 228 -20.19 -32.16 -7.54
N SER A 229 -20.06 -33.20 -8.37
CA SER A 229 -18.83 -33.66 -9.02
C SER A 229 -18.46 -32.73 -10.17
N LEU A 230 -17.33 -32.01 -10.08
CA LEU A 230 -16.75 -31.29 -11.22
C LEU A 230 -15.72 -32.18 -11.94
N LYS A 231 -16.22 -32.89 -12.94
CA LYS A 231 -15.45 -33.61 -13.96
C LYS A 231 -14.71 -32.63 -14.89
N GLN A 232 -13.40 -32.80 -14.95
CA GLN A 232 -12.58 -32.94 -16.17
C GLN A 232 -13.09 -32.26 -17.45
N ARG A 233 -12.40 -31.19 -17.90
CA ARG A 233 -12.42 -30.73 -19.30
C ARG A 233 -11.12 -31.16 -20.00
N LYS A 234 -11.19 -32.34 -20.65
CA LYS A 234 -10.34 -32.75 -21.79
C LYS A 234 -11.21 -32.75 -23.05
N ARG A 235 -10.93 -31.85 -24.00
CA ARG A 235 -11.25 -31.96 -25.45
C ARG A 235 -10.10 -31.22 -26.14
N LYS A 236 -9.13 -31.84 -26.84
CA LYS A 236 -9.20 -32.66 -28.07
C LYS A 236 -10.14 -32.07 -29.12
N GLN A 237 -9.59 -31.25 -30.01
CA GLN A 237 -9.84 -31.34 -31.44
C GLN A 237 -8.51 -31.30 -32.18
N ALA A 238 -8.09 -32.49 -32.61
CA ALA A 238 -7.27 -32.69 -33.79
C ALA A 238 -8.22 -33.12 -34.91
N MET A 239 -7.95 -32.69 -36.14
CA MET A 239 -8.31 -33.29 -37.45
C MET A 239 -8.70 -32.21 -38.47
N HIS A 240 -7.73 -31.79 -39.29
CA HIS A 240 -7.76 -31.95 -40.76
C HIS A 240 -6.44 -31.39 -41.33
N SER A 241 -5.53 -32.29 -41.75
CA SER A 241 -5.27 -32.62 -43.16
C SER A 241 -4.35 -31.58 -43.83
N SER A 242 -3.04 -31.81 -43.85
CA SER A 242 -2.33 -32.49 -44.96
C SER A 242 -2.66 -31.93 -46.33
N SER A 243 -1.75 -31.15 -46.92
CA SER A 243 -1.42 -31.33 -48.34
C SER A 243 -0.01 -30.84 -48.68
N ASN A 244 0.72 -31.77 -49.29
CA ASN A 244 2.04 -31.65 -49.87
C ASN A 244 2.12 -30.56 -50.96
N LYS A 245 3.29 -29.95 -51.13
CA LYS A 245 3.94 -29.83 -52.45
C LYS A 245 5.40 -29.39 -52.33
N THR A 246 6.27 -30.39 -52.46
CA THR A 246 7.60 -30.30 -53.06
C THR A 246 7.53 -29.55 -54.39
N LYS A 247 8.40 -28.54 -54.59
CA LYS A 247 8.79 -28.12 -55.93
C LYS A 247 10.29 -27.84 -55.98
N LYS A 248 10.97 -28.79 -56.61
CA LYS A 248 12.36 -28.79 -57.06
C LYS A 248 12.38 -28.07 -58.41
N THR A 249 13.26 -27.10 -58.60
CA THR A 249 13.63 -26.57 -59.92
C THR A 249 15.11 -26.16 -59.83
N ILE A 250 15.99 -27.04 -60.31
CA ILE A 250 16.98 -26.83 -61.40
C ILE A 250 18.08 -25.86 -60.98
#